data_AF-A0A1I9XX28-F1
#
_entry.id   AF-A0A1I9XX28-F1
#
_cell.length_a   1.000
_cell.length_b   1.000
_cell.length_c   1.000
_cell.angle_alpha   90.00
_cell.angle_beta   90.00
_cell.angle_gamma   90.00
#
_symmetry.space_group_name_H-M   'P 1'
#
loop_
_entity.id
_entity.type
_entity.pdbx_description
1 polymer ?
#
loop_
_entity_poly.entity_id
_entity_poly.type
_entity_poly.pdbx_seq_one_letter_code
_entity_poly.pdbx_strand_id
1 'polypeptide(L)' 'MRIFDNDGVDLNGVKLRSASEVAEALEKIGAENSDMTVSVEATDSKWYESIGKAIYGSHRAGFSGERFRVLIDGKPLEA' A
#
# COMPACT_ATOMS: atom_id res chain seq x y z
N MET A 1 -2.25 -0.87 4.97
CA MET A 1 -0.87 -0.32 4.95
C MET A 1 -0.91 1.11 5.44
N ARG A 2 0.08 1.53 6.23
CA ARG A 2 0.15 2.88 6.78
C ARG A 2 1.45 3.58 6.35
N ILE A 3 1.37 4.88 6.08
CA ILE A 3 2.50 5.70 5.64
C ILE A 3 2.53 6.96 6.50
N PHE A 4 3.64 7.13 7.23
CA PHE A 4 3.86 8.27 8.13
C PHE A 4 5.08 9.11 7.72
N ASP A 5 5.91 8.60 6.81
CA ASP A 5 7.14 9.21 6.32
C ASP A 5 7.49 8.68 4.91
N ASN A 6 8.59 9.19 4.32
CA ASN A 6 9.13 8.71 3.04
C ASN A 6 10.12 7.53 3.16
N ASP A 7 10.37 7.04 4.38
CA ASP A 7 11.32 5.95 4.65
C ASP A 7 10.69 4.56 4.48
N GLY A 8 9.37 4.47 4.28
CA GLY A 8 8.73 3.24 3.81
C GLY A 8 7.24 3.14 4.07
N VAL A 9 6.73 1.93 3.83
CA VAL A 9 5.34 1.54 4.04
C VAL A 9 5.27 0.59 5.22
N ASP A 10 4.47 0.91 6.24
CA ASP A 10 4.17 0.00 7.34
C ASP A 10 3.05 -0.98 6.91
N LEU A 11 3.34 -2.27 7.00
CA LEU A 11 2.38 -3.35 6.84
C LEU A 11 2.44 -4.26 8.07
N ASN A 12 1.41 -4.16 8.92
CA ASN A 12 1.28 -4.95 10.14
C ASN A 12 2.51 -4.85 11.07
N GLY A 13 3.11 -3.65 11.19
CA GLY A 13 4.30 -3.42 12.01
C GLY A 13 5.64 -3.72 11.32
N VAL A 14 5.63 -4.17 10.07
CA VAL A 14 6.83 -4.37 9.27
C VAL A 14 7.02 -3.18 8.32
N LYS A 15 8.20 -2.56 8.35
CA LYS A 15 8.54 -1.44 7.45
C LYS A 15 9.15 -1.96 6.14
N LEU A 16 8.43 -1.76 5.04
CA LEU A 16 8.81 -2.14 3.69
C LEU A 16 9.37 -0.93 2.96
N ARG A 17 10.61 -1.03 2.46
CA ARG A 17 11.38 0.09 1.89
C ARG A 17 11.34 0.14 0.36
N SER A 18 10.84 -0.91 -0.28
CA SER A 18 10.73 -0.99 -1.74
C SER A 18 9.35 -1.49 -2.20
N ALA A 19 8.99 -1.18 -3.45
CA ALA A 19 7.77 -1.69 -4.04
C ALA A 19 7.79 -3.21 -4.24
N SER A 20 8.97 -3.81 -4.42
CA SER A 20 9.13 -5.27 -4.49
C SER A 20 8.79 -5.93 -3.16
N GLU A 21 9.30 -5.39 -2.04
CA GLU A 21 8.96 -5.88 -0.70
C GLU A 21 7.46 -5.76 -0.41
N VAL A 22 6.82 -4.66 -0.85
CA VAL A 22 5.36 -4.51 -0.78
C VAL A 22 4.65 -5.61 -1.56
N ALA A 23 5.06 -5.85 -2.81
CA ALA A 23 4.44 -6.87 -3.66
C ALA A 23 4.57 -8.28 -3.05
N GLU A 24 5.79 -8.67 -2.66
CA GLU A 24 6.06 -9.98 -2.06
C GLU A 24 5.29 -10.22 -0.76
N ALA A 25 5.16 -9.18 0.08
CA ALA A 25 4.39 -9.27 1.31
C ALA A 25 2.89 -9.45 1.03
N LEU A 26 2.34 -8.71 0.06
CA LEU A 26 0.94 -8.81 -0.31
C LEU A 26 0.62 -10.13 -1.03
N GLU A 27 1.51 -10.66 -1.86
CA GLU A 27 1.36 -11.97 -2.51
C GLU A 27 1.24 -13.09 -1.47
N LYS A 28 2.06 -13.07 -0.43
CA LYS A 28 2.00 -14.05 0.67
C LYS A 28 0.66 -13.98 1.42
N ILE A 29 0.21 -12.78 1.78
CA ILE A 29 -1.06 -12.60 2.49
C ILE A 29 -2.25 -12.97 1.57
N GLY A 30 -2.21 -12.57 0.30
CA GLY A 30 -3.27 -12.85 -0.68
C GLY A 30 -3.40 -14.34 -1.03
N ALA A 31 -2.31 -15.11 -0.96
CA ALA A 31 -2.35 -16.57 -1.12
C ALA A 31 -3.16 -17.26 0.00
N GLU A 32 -3.22 -16.66 1.19
CA GLU A 32 -3.99 -17.16 2.33
C GLU A 32 -5.43 -16.63 2.32
N ASN A 33 -5.72 -15.52 1.61
CA ASN A 33 -7.03 -14.89 1.58
C ASN A 33 -7.35 -14.30 0.19
N SER A 34 -8.10 -15.04 -0.62
CA SER A 34 -8.45 -14.67 -2.00
C SER A 34 -9.32 -13.41 -2.11
N ASP A 35 -10.11 -13.10 -1.08
CA ASP A 35 -11.06 -11.98 -1.05
C ASP A 35 -10.48 -10.74 -0.37
N MET A 36 -9.17 -10.75 -0.08
CA MET A 36 -8.48 -9.63 0.53
C MET A 36 -8.62 -8.36 -0.32
N THR A 37 -8.85 -7.24 0.38
CA THR A 37 -8.73 -5.88 -0.16
C THR A 37 -7.55 -5.16 0.49
N VAL A 38 -6.96 -4.21 -0.23
CA VAL A 38 -5.80 -3.43 0.22
C VAL A 38 -6.18 -1.96 0.35
N SER A 39 -5.94 -1.41 1.54
CA SER A 39 -6.08 0.02 1.84
C SER A 39 -4.71 0.60 2.15
N VAL A 40 -4.32 1.66 1.46
CA VAL A 40 -3.15 2.49 1.75
C VAL A 40 -3.61 3.75 2.46
N GLU A 41 -3.10 4.01 3.65
CA GLU A 41 -3.43 5.20 4.43
C GLU A 41 -2.17 6.00 4.70
N ALA A 42 -2.08 7.19 4.12
CA ALA A 42 -1.00 8.13 4.37
C ALA A 42 -1.50 9.33 5.17
N THR A 43 -0.68 9.83 6.10
CA THR A 43 -1.05 11.02 6.88
C THR A 43 -0.93 12.33 6.09
N ASP A 44 -0.15 12.35 5.01
CA ASP A 44 0.12 13.55 4.22
C ASP A 44 0.53 13.15 2.79
N SER A 45 0.09 13.94 1.80
CA SER A 45 0.43 13.77 0.39
C SER A 45 1.93 13.93 0.08
N LYS A 46 2.68 14.64 0.95
CA LYS A 46 4.13 14.84 0.76
C LYS A 46 4.94 13.54 0.88
N TRP A 47 4.35 12.47 1.39
CA TRP A 47 4.96 11.14 1.45
C TRP A 47 4.89 10.41 0.10
N TYR A 48 5.07 11.15 -1.00
CA TYR A 48 4.80 10.68 -2.36
C TYR A 48 5.66 9.47 -2.76
N GLU A 49 6.88 9.33 -2.22
CA GLU A 49 7.73 8.18 -2.51
C GLU A 49 7.18 6.91 -1.87
N SER A 50 6.81 6.97 -0.60
CA SER A 50 6.19 5.83 0.10
C SER A 50 4.81 5.50 -0.47
N ILE A 51 4.01 6.53 -0.82
CA ILE A 51 2.71 6.35 -1.48
C ILE A 51 2.91 5.65 -2.83
N GLY A 52 3.87 6.11 -3.64
CA GLY A 52 4.20 5.49 -4.91
C GLY A 52 4.66 4.04 -4.76
N LYS A 53 5.51 3.72 -3.77
CA LYS A 53 5.92 2.34 -3.45
C LYS A 53 4.72 1.46 -3.11
N ALA A 54 3.82 1.95 -2.26
CA ALA A 54 2.62 1.22 -1.85
C ALA A 54 1.67 0.96 -3.03
N ILE A 55 1.40 1.98 -3.85
CA ILE A 55 0.54 1.84 -5.03
C ILE A 55 1.16 0.85 -6.02
N TYR A 56 2.40 1.09 -6.44
CA TYR A 56 3.05 0.25 -7.44
C TYR A 56 3.23 -1.20 -6.98
N GLY A 57 3.64 -1.40 -5.72
CA GLY A 57 3.75 -2.74 -5.12
C GLY A 57 2.42 -3.46 -5.03
N SER A 58 1.33 -2.77 -4.67
CA SER A 58 -0.01 -3.36 -4.60
C SER A 58 -0.52 -3.77 -5.98
N HIS A 59 -0.35 -2.92 -6.99
CA HIS A 59 -0.70 -3.24 -8.37
C HIS A 59 0.10 -4.44 -8.89
N ARG A 60 1.39 -4.51 -8.57
CA ARG A 60 2.25 -5.64 -8.96
C ARG A 60 1.78 -6.97 -8.34
N ALA A 61 1.28 -6.94 -7.11
CA ALA A 61 0.67 -8.09 -6.44
C ALA A 61 -0.77 -8.40 -6.91
N GLY A 62 -1.28 -7.68 -7.92
CA GLY A 62 -2.60 -7.93 -8.51
C GLY A 62 -3.77 -7.18 -7.86
N PHE A 63 -3.52 -6.32 -6.87
CA PHE A 63 -4.57 -5.52 -6.24
C PHE A 63 -4.83 -4.25 -7.06
N SER A 64 -6.03 -4.15 -7.64
CA SER A 64 -6.48 -3.00 -8.43
C SER A 64 -8.00 -2.87 -8.40
N GLY A 65 -8.53 -1.75 -8.93
CA GLY A 65 -9.97 -1.49 -8.98
C GLY A 65 -10.60 -1.50 -7.59
N GLU A 66 -11.72 -2.21 -7.43
CA GLU A 66 -12.46 -2.28 -6.15
C GLU A 66 -11.69 -2.94 -5.00
N ARG A 67 -10.62 -3.69 -5.31
CA ARG A 67 -9.79 -4.35 -4.30
C ARG A 67 -8.64 -3.50 -3.77
N PHE A 68 -8.50 -2.27 -4.26
CA PHE A 68 -7.42 -1.36 -3.90
C PHE A 68 -7.93 0.05 -3.69
N ARG A 69 -7.57 0.69 -2.57
CA ARG A 69 -7.87 2.10 -2.31
C ARG A 69 -6.73 2.82 -1.62
N VAL A 70 -6.65 4.13 -1.87
CA VAL A 70 -5.67 5.02 -1.24
C VAL A 70 -6.39 6.16 -0.55
N LEU A 71 -6.01 6.43 0.69
CA LEU A 71 -6.49 7.50 1.54
C LEU A 71 -5.31 8.39 1.95
N ILE A 72 -5.44 9.69 1.74
CA ILE A 72 -4.50 10.72 2.21
C ILE A 72 -5.23 11.59 3.23
N ASP A 73 -4.72 11.64 4.46
CA ASP A 73 -5.36 12.37 5.56
C ASP A 73 -6.86 12.00 5.70
N GLY A 74 -7.15 10.71 5.59
CA GLY A 74 -8.52 10.17 5.65
C GLY A 74 -9.40 10.44 4.42
N LYS A 75 -8.91 11.18 3.42
CA LYS A 75 -9.64 11.48 2.18
C LYS A 75 -9.19 10.56 1.05
N PRO A 76 -10.11 10.04 0.20
CA PRO A 76 -9.72 9.30 -0.99
C PRO A 76 -8.74 10.09 -1.85
N LEU A 77 -7.69 9.43 -2.33
CA LEU A 77 -6.87 9.98 -3.39
C LEU A 77 -7.70 9.92 -4.68
N GLU A 78 -8.28 11.06 -5.06
CA GLU A 78 -8.99 11.19 -6.34
C GLU A 78 -7.99 11.09 -7.50
N ALA A 79 -8.40 10.40 -8.56
CA ALA A 79 -7.62 10.20 -9.78
C ALA A 79 -7.74 11.40 -10.73
#